data_AF-A0A8X6JEA0-F1
#
_entry.id   AF-A0A8X6JEA0-F1
#
_cell.length_a   1.000
_cell.length_b   1.000
_cell.length_c   1.000
_cell.angle_alpha   90.00
_cell.angle_beta   90.00
_cell.angle_gamma   90.00
#
_symmetry.space_group_name_H-M   'P 1'
#
loop_
_entity.id
_entity.type
_entity.pdbx_description
1 polymer ?
#
loop_
_entity_poly.entity_id
_entity_poly.type
_entity_poly.pdbx_seq_one_letter_code
_entity_poly.pdbx_strand_id
1 'polypeptide(L)'
;MSSRRETTESERLLVVKWSKEGKSLREIASLIGVTHGCVQKILQKYKKTGSVANIPGKGRKEILSTTANRKIIHSLKKDPRFFNVNNMTTFSAKSEEEEKLTQTVVTATEPSSISLSDNELSDSDSNESNYHFQSIEGSFQAIACSSRSLTMPSAQINGFRGISFRNILLRQQITQNYQELKRRIKMRATRIKNSKMTSFYGMSAFDNTSKGYFRQEICAYIYGMNMVASIVLFLVCCSIFLDF
;
A
#
# COMPACT_ATOMS: atom_id res chain seq x y z
N MET A 1 12.78 41.52 11.73
CA MET A 1 12.34 40.10 11.69
C MET A 1 13.43 39.25 12.35
N SER A 2 13.11 38.35 13.28
CA SER A 2 14.14 37.48 13.85
C SER A 2 14.70 36.56 12.75
N SER A 3 16.02 36.37 12.76
CA SER A 3 16.67 35.43 11.84
C SER A 3 16.01 34.05 11.95
N ARG A 4 15.72 33.42 10.81
CA ARG A 4 15.11 32.08 10.76
C ARG A 4 16.20 31.06 11.16
N ARG A 5 16.28 30.76 12.45
CA ARG A 5 17.19 29.75 13.00
C ARG A 5 16.59 28.36 12.89
N GLU A 6 17.43 27.36 12.61
CA GLU A 6 17.04 25.95 12.70
C GLU A 6 16.96 25.50 14.16
N THR A 7 15.94 24.71 14.49
CA THR A 7 15.79 24.17 15.85
C THR A 7 16.87 23.14 16.14
N THR A 8 17.47 23.24 17.32
CA THR A 8 18.51 22.30 17.75
C THR A 8 17.90 20.91 17.96
N GLU A 9 18.73 19.87 17.96
CA GLU A 9 18.22 18.51 18.19
C GLU A 9 17.69 18.32 19.60
N SER A 10 18.32 18.94 20.60
CA SER A 10 17.89 18.94 22.00
C SER A 10 16.49 19.57 22.17
N GLU A 11 16.23 20.72 21.54
CA GLU A 11 14.90 21.35 21.54
C GLU A 11 13.83 20.41 20.98
N ARG A 12 14.13 19.75 19.85
CA ARG A 12 13.18 18.81 19.22
C ARG A 12 12.94 17.56 20.07
N LEU A 13 13.95 17.09 20.81
CA LEU A 13 13.80 16.00 21.79
C LEU A 13 12.88 16.41 22.95
N LEU A 14 13.02 17.65 23.45
CA LEU A 14 12.14 18.19 24.49
C LEU A 14 10.68 18.28 24.03
N VAL A 15 10.45 18.70 22.78
CA VAL A 15 9.10 18.69 22.17
C VAL A 15 8.46 17.30 22.24
N VAL A 16 9.20 16.27 21.83
CA VAL A 16 8.69 14.89 21.83
C VAL A 16 8.45 14.40 23.26
N LYS A 17 9.36 14.70 24.19
CA LYS A 17 9.23 14.34 25.60
C LYS A 17 7.95 14.92 26.21
N TRP A 18 7.74 16.23 26.10
CA TRP A 18 6.56 16.90 26.68
C TRP A 18 5.25 16.54 25.98
N SER A 19 5.29 16.22 24.68
CA SER A 19 4.12 15.68 23.99
C SER A 19 3.72 14.30 24.52
N LYS A 20 4.68 13.45 24.92
CA LYS A 20 4.39 12.15 25.56
C LYS A 20 3.84 12.30 26.98
N GLU A 21 4.26 13.36 27.67
CA GLU A 21 3.70 13.76 28.98
C GLU A 21 2.28 14.35 28.88
N GLY A 22 1.76 14.60 27.66
CA GLY A 22 0.41 15.10 27.44
C GLY A 22 0.24 16.62 27.49
N LYS A 23 1.34 17.40 27.46
CA LYS A 23 1.27 18.87 27.45
C LYS A 23 0.66 19.41 26.15
N SER A 24 -0.01 20.56 26.25
CA SER A 24 -0.60 21.20 25.06
C SER A 24 0.49 21.79 24.15
N LEU A 25 0.19 21.90 22.84
CA LEU A 25 1.16 22.45 21.87
C LEU A 25 1.56 23.90 22.18
N ARG A 26 0.63 24.69 22.75
CA ARG A 26 0.86 26.08 23.15
C ARG A 26 1.76 26.18 24.38
N GLU A 27 1.60 25.29 25.36
CA GLU A 27 2.50 25.19 26.52
C GLU A 27 3.91 24.81 26.07
N ILE A 28 4.04 23.78 25.22
CA ILE A 28 5.33 23.34 24.69
C ILE A 28 6.03 24.48 23.95
N ALA A 29 5.29 25.21 23.10
CA ALA A 29 5.81 26.37 22.37
C ALA A 29 6.34 27.45 23.33
N SER A 30 5.60 27.75 24.39
CA SER A 30 5.97 28.76 25.40
C SER A 30 7.18 28.33 26.22
N LEU A 31 7.31 27.04 26.56
CA LEU A 31 8.42 26.50 27.33
C LEU A 31 9.75 26.49 26.57
N ILE A 32 9.74 26.26 25.25
CA ILE A 32 10.97 26.23 24.43
C ILE A 32 11.27 27.61 23.82
N GLY A 33 10.25 28.46 23.66
CA GLY A 33 10.39 29.72 22.92
C GLY A 33 10.32 29.53 21.39
N VAL A 34 9.56 28.53 20.91
CA VAL A 34 9.32 28.30 19.48
C VAL A 34 7.85 28.55 19.13
N THR A 35 7.56 28.79 17.85
CA THR A 35 6.18 29.01 17.42
C THR A 35 5.37 27.71 17.47
N HIS A 36 4.06 27.82 17.75
CA HIS A 36 3.12 26.69 17.73
C HIS A 36 3.21 25.83 16.46
N GLY A 37 3.30 26.47 15.29
CA GLY A 37 3.43 25.77 14.00
C GLY A 37 4.74 25.00 13.87
N CYS A 38 5.82 25.44 14.50
CA CYS A 38 7.08 24.70 14.53
C CYS A 38 6.94 23.40 15.34
N VAL A 39 6.34 23.49 16.53
CA VAL A 39 6.06 22.31 17.39
C VAL A 39 5.20 21.30 16.63
N GLN A 40 4.13 21.76 15.97
CA GLN A 40 3.25 20.92 15.19
C GLN A 40 4.00 20.19 14.06
N LYS A 41 4.87 20.89 13.31
CA LYS A 41 5.69 20.29 12.25
C LYS A 41 6.68 19.25 12.78
N ILE A 42 7.32 19.52 13.93
CA ILE A 42 8.24 18.58 14.58
C ILE A 42 7.49 17.29 14.95
N LEU A 43 6.33 17.40 15.60
CA LEU A 43 5.54 16.23 15.98
C LEU A 43 5.00 15.44 14.78
N GLN A 44 4.54 16.13 13.74
CA GLN A 44 4.12 15.46 12.50
C GLN A 44 5.27 14.70 11.84
N LYS A 45 6.46 15.29 11.79
CA LYS A 45 7.67 14.63 11.27
C LYS A 45 8.04 13.42 12.12
N TYR A 46 8.01 13.55 13.45
CA TYR A 46 8.30 12.46 14.37
C TYR A 46 7.29 11.30 14.22
N LYS A 47 5.99 11.58 14.10
CA LYS A 47 4.97 10.56 13.82
C LYS A 47 5.21 9.81 12.52
N LYS A 48 5.69 10.50 11.47
CA LYS A 48 5.95 9.90 10.15
C LYS A 48 7.24 9.08 10.11
N THR A 49 8.30 9.54 10.75
CA THR A 49 9.66 8.99 10.59
C THR A 49 10.19 8.26 11.81
N GLY A 50 9.61 8.50 12.99
CA GLY A 50 10.12 8.02 14.28
C GLY A 50 11.42 8.68 14.74
N SER A 51 11.99 9.60 13.94
CA SER A 51 13.27 10.25 14.22
C SER A 51 13.12 11.74 14.43
N VAL A 52 13.94 12.27 15.35
CA VAL A 52 14.01 13.69 15.67
C VAL A 52 15.04 14.40 14.80
N ALA A 53 16.05 13.67 14.30
CA ALA A 53 17.15 14.19 13.50
C ALA A 53 16.68 14.88 12.20
N ASN A 54 17.46 15.87 11.73
CA ASN A 54 17.17 16.47 10.43
C ASN A 54 17.55 15.51 9.31
N ILE A 55 16.64 15.35 8.34
CA ILE A 55 16.92 14.56 7.16
C ILE A 55 17.78 15.45 6.27
N PRO A 56 18.94 14.98 5.78
CA PRO A 56 19.70 15.75 4.83
C PRO A 56 18.81 16.09 3.62
N GLY A 57 18.89 17.33 3.15
CA GLY A 57 18.21 17.70 1.91
C GLY A 57 18.68 16.81 0.76
N LYS A 58 17.84 16.62 -0.27
CA LYS A 58 18.20 15.84 -1.46
C LYS A 58 19.37 16.41 -2.28
N GLY A 59 19.92 17.55 -1.86
CA GLY A 59 20.93 18.28 -2.60
C GLY A 59 20.42 18.82 -3.94
N ARG A 60 21.32 19.44 -4.69
CA ARG A 60 21.07 19.76 -6.10
C ARG A 60 21.25 18.47 -6.91
N LYS A 61 20.33 18.20 -7.84
CA LYS A 61 20.49 17.08 -8.77
C LYS A 61 21.77 17.28 -9.58
N GLU A 62 22.53 16.20 -9.77
CA GLU A 62 23.68 16.21 -10.67
C GLU A 62 23.22 16.53 -12.09
N ILE A 63 24.07 17.24 -12.84
CA ILE A 63 23.81 17.58 -14.25
C ILE A 63 23.80 16.31 -15.10
N LEU A 64 24.69 15.37 -14.77
CA LEU A 64 24.84 14.11 -15.50
C LEU A 64 23.99 13.02 -14.86
N SER A 65 23.32 12.23 -15.71
CA SER A 65 22.62 11.03 -15.25
C SER A 65 23.61 9.94 -14.85
N THR A 66 23.20 9.02 -13.98
CA THR A 66 24.02 7.86 -13.59
C THR A 66 24.44 7.01 -14.80
N THR A 67 23.57 6.90 -15.80
CA THR A 67 23.85 6.23 -17.07
C THR A 67 24.91 6.98 -17.89
N ALA A 68 24.79 8.30 -18.01
CA ALA A 68 25.79 9.13 -18.69
C ALA A 68 27.17 9.01 -18.00
N ASN A 69 27.20 9.10 -16.67
CA ASN A 69 28.43 8.90 -15.88
C ASN A 69 29.05 7.52 -16.14
N ARG A 70 28.24 6.45 -16.16
CA ARG A 70 28.75 5.10 -16.48
C ARG A 70 29.31 5.00 -17.90
N LYS A 71 28.65 5.62 -18.89
CA LYS A 71 29.15 5.67 -20.27
C LYS A 71 30.49 6.40 -20.33
N ILE A 72 30.60 7.57 -19.69
CA ILE A 72 31.84 8.34 -19.61
C ILE A 72 32.96 7.48 -18.98
N ILE A 73 32.69 6.84 -17.84
CA ILE A 73 33.67 5.98 -17.15
C ILE A 73 34.05 4.77 -18.02
N HIS A 74 33.11 4.18 -18.73
CA HIS A 74 33.38 3.03 -19.60
C HIS A 74 34.24 3.43 -20.80
N SER A 75 33.93 4.54 -21.46
CA SER A 75 34.73 5.10 -22.54
C SER A 75 36.15 5.44 -22.07
N LEU A 76 36.29 6.02 -20.87
CA LEU A 76 37.59 6.32 -20.25
C LEU A 76 38.42 5.05 -19.98
N LYS A 77 37.78 3.96 -19.55
CA LYS A 77 38.46 2.69 -19.30
C LYS A 77 38.90 2.00 -20.59
N LYS A 78 38.09 2.12 -21.65
CA LYS A 78 38.40 1.53 -22.95
C LYS A 78 39.58 2.22 -23.61
N ASP A 79 39.52 3.55 -23.71
CA ASP A 79 40.52 4.36 -24.40
C ASP A 79 40.89 5.58 -23.52
N PRO A 80 41.87 5.45 -22.61
CA PRO A 80 42.20 6.52 -21.66
C PRO A 80 42.75 7.79 -22.34
N ARG A 81 43.25 7.69 -23.57
CA ARG A 81 43.75 8.84 -24.36
C ARG A 81 42.65 9.68 -25.01
N PHE A 82 41.39 9.22 -24.96
CA PHE A 82 40.27 9.88 -25.63
C PHE A 82 39.90 11.22 -24.98
N PHE A 83 40.12 11.34 -23.67
CA PHE A 83 39.93 12.59 -22.92
C PHE A 83 41.20 13.44 -22.90
N ASN A 84 41.65 13.87 -24.07
CA ASN A 84 42.49 15.07 -24.14
C ASN A 84 41.54 16.28 -24.14
N VAL A 85 41.80 17.29 -23.32
CA VAL A 85 40.90 18.45 -23.08
C VAL A 85 40.43 19.11 -24.39
N ASN A 86 41.26 19.03 -25.43
CA ASN A 86 40.99 19.57 -26.76
C ASN A 86 39.86 18.86 -27.52
N ASN A 87 39.47 17.64 -27.13
CA ASN A 87 38.44 16.85 -27.82
C ASN A 87 37.05 16.95 -27.15
N MET A 88 36.94 17.55 -25.96
CA MET A 88 35.66 17.62 -25.22
C MET A 88 34.59 18.48 -25.90
N THR A 89 34.97 19.46 -26.72
CA THR A 89 34.04 20.31 -27.47
C THR A 89 33.23 19.56 -28.51
N THR A 90 33.75 18.42 -29.00
CA THR A 90 33.09 17.62 -30.06
C THR A 90 31.95 16.74 -29.56
N PHE A 91 31.83 16.52 -28.24
CA PHE A 91 30.75 15.72 -27.66
C PHE A 91 29.38 16.41 -27.69
N SER A 92 29.34 17.75 -27.63
CA SER A 92 28.07 18.48 -27.75
C SER A 92 27.47 18.40 -29.16
N ALA A 93 28.30 18.22 -30.20
CA ALA A 93 27.83 18.18 -31.58
C ALA A 93 27.27 16.81 -32.00
N LYS A 94 27.79 15.70 -31.45
CA LYS A 94 27.39 14.34 -31.89
C LYS A 94 26.08 13.84 -31.28
N SER A 95 25.67 14.34 -30.10
CA SER A 95 24.37 13.95 -29.53
C SER A 95 23.17 14.48 -30.33
N GLU A 96 23.35 15.56 -31.10
CA GLU A 96 22.29 16.16 -31.93
C GLU A 96 22.05 15.40 -33.24
N GLU A 97 23.04 14.67 -33.76
CA GLU A 97 22.89 13.88 -35.00
C GLU A 97 22.22 12.52 -34.76
N GLU A 98 22.49 11.86 -33.62
CA GLU A 98 21.85 10.59 -33.28
C GLU A 98 20.35 10.77 -32.95
N GLU A 99 19.95 11.90 -32.37
CA GLU A 99 18.54 12.19 -32.06
C GLU A 99 17.72 12.50 -33.34
N LYS A 100 18.34 13.15 -34.34
CA LYS A 100 17.74 13.39 -35.66
C LYS A 100 17.53 12.10 -36.47
N LEU A 101 18.44 11.13 -36.37
CA LEU A 101 18.31 9.84 -37.07
C LEU A 101 17.17 8.98 -36.51
N THR A 102 16.92 9.05 -35.19
CA THR A 102 15.80 8.33 -34.58
C THR A 102 14.42 8.92 -34.90
N GLN A 103 14.32 10.21 -35.21
CA GLN A 103 13.06 10.82 -35.68
C GLN A 103 12.73 10.49 -37.14
N THR A 104 13.72 10.21 -37.99
CA THR A 104 13.50 9.88 -39.40
C THR A 104 13.08 8.42 -39.63
N VAL A 105 13.42 7.51 -38.72
CA VAL A 105 13.06 6.09 -38.83
C VAL A 105 11.61 5.81 -38.40
N VAL A 106 10.98 6.71 -37.63
CA VAL A 106 9.58 6.56 -37.21
C VAL A 106 8.57 7.00 -38.29
N THR A 107 9.01 7.71 -39.33
CA THR A 107 8.15 8.17 -40.43
C THR A 107 8.16 7.28 -41.68
N ALA A 108 8.83 6.13 -41.66
CA ALA A 108 8.98 5.24 -42.83
C ALA A 108 8.40 3.83 -42.65
N THR A 109 7.43 3.67 -41.75
CA THR A 109 6.62 2.44 -41.68
C THR A 109 5.19 2.78 -42.05
N GLU A 110 4.91 2.79 -43.36
CA GLU A 110 3.56 2.79 -43.89
C GLU A 110 2.79 1.57 -43.35
N PRO A 111 1.60 1.75 -42.74
CA PRO A 111 0.70 0.64 -42.46
C PRO A 111 0.09 0.16 -43.79
N SER A 112 0.45 -1.05 -44.20
CA SER A 112 -0.24 -1.78 -45.25
C SER A 112 -1.74 -1.84 -44.96
N SER A 113 -2.50 -1.25 -45.86
CA SER A 113 -3.95 -1.23 -45.99
C SER A 113 -4.66 -2.53 -45.59
N ILE A 114 -5.57 -2.44 -44.62
CA ILE A 114 -6.71 -3.35 -44.48
C ILE A 114 -7.97 -2.48 -44.62
N SER A 115 -8.83 -2.92 -45.54
CA SER A 115 -10.03 -2.28 -46.05
C SER A 115 -11.08 -1.95 -44.99
N LEU A 116 -11.68 -0.77 -45.17
CA LEU A 116 -12.96 -0.37 -44.59
C LEU A 116 -14.08 -1.37 -44.96
N SER A 117 -14.87 -1.74 -43.97
CA SER A 117 -16.30 -2.02 -44.15
C SER A 117 -17.05 -1.17 -43.15
N ASP A 118 -17.98 -0.38 -43.69
CA ASP A 118 -18.82 0.59 -43.02
C ASP A 118 -19.58 -0.04 -41.83
N ASN A 119 -19.63 0.66 -40.70
CA ASN A 119 -20.75 0.53 -39.79
C ASN A 119 -21.03 1.86 -39.10
N GLU A 120 -22.32 2.16 -39.18
CA GLU A 120 -22.91 3.47 -39.01
C GLU A 120 -22.82 4.00 -37.57
N LEU A 121 -22.68 5.32 -37.55
CA LEU A 121 -23.02 6.22 -36.49
C LEU A 121 -24.46 5.94 -35.98
N SER A 122 -24.60 5.61 -34.70
CA SER A 122 -25.85 5.81 -33.98
C SER A 122 -25.55 6.27 -32.56
N ASP A 123 -25.83 7.55 -32.33
CA ASP A 123 -26.09 8.11 -31.01
C ASP A 123 -27.36 7.46 -30.46
N SER A 124 -27.30 6.90 -29.26
CA SER A 124 -28.50 6.63 -28.45
C SER A 124 -28.15 6.56 -26.96
N ASP A 125 -28.49 7.65 -26.27
CA ASP A 125 -29.35 7.69 -25.10
C ASP A 125 -29.15 6.66 -23.96
N SER A 126 -28.84 7.25 -22.80
CA SER A 126 -29.39 6.94 -21.48
C SER A 126 -30.29 5.70 -21.40
N ASN A 127 -29.81 4.66 -20.71
CA ASN A 127 -30.69 3.67 -20.12
C ASN A 127 -30.30 3.38 -18.67
N GLU A 128 -31.13 3.92 -17.78
CA GLU A 128 -31.24 3.53 -16.37
C GLU A 128 -31.45 2.03 -16.27
N SER A 129 -30.51 1.33 -15.63
CA SER A 129 -30.74 -0.05 -15.23
C SER A 129 -31.69 -0.07 -14.03
N ASN A 130 -32.97 -0.20 -14.35
CA ASN A 130 -34.08 -0.51 -13.47
C ASN A 130 -33.80 -1.82 -12.70
N TYR A 131 -33.56 -1.71 -11.40
CA TYR A 131 -33.40 -2.87 -10.50
C TYR A 131 -34.76 -3.57 -10.34
N HIS A 132 -34.96 -4.66 -11.07
CA HIS A 132 -36.07 -5.58 -10.87
C HIS A 132 -35.84 -6.39 -9.60
N PHE A 133 -36.45 -5.97 -8.49
CA PHE A 133 -36.48 -6.69 -7.22
C PHE A 133 -37.52 -7.81 -7.31
N GLN A 134 -37.06 -9.03 -7.60
CA GLN A 134 -37.89 -10.23 -7.46
C GLN A 134 -38.14 -10.49 -5.97
N SER A 135 -39.38 -10.27 -5.54
CA SER A 135 -39.88 -10.73 -4.25
C SER A 135 -39.77 -12.24 -4.17
N ILE A 136 -38.80 -12.73 -3.40
CA ILE A 136 -38.76 -14.12 -2.94
C ILE A 136 -39.73 -14.20 -1.76
N GLU A 137 -40.97 -14.58 -2.05
CA GLU A 137 -41.91 -15.08 -1.05
C GLU A 137 -41.44 -16.46 -0.57
N GLY A 138 -40.48 -16.44 0.35
CA GLY A 138 -40.09 -17.61 1.12
C GLY A 138 -41.06 -17.80 2.29
N SER A 139 -41.85 -18.85 2.22
CA SER A 139 -42.74 -19.34 3.26
C SER A 139 -41.99 -19.59 4.58
N PHE A 140 -42.19 -18.72 5.57
CA PHE A 140 -41.79 -18.99 6.95
C PHE A 140 -42.77 -20.00 7.56
N GLN A 141 -42.37 -21.27 7.58
CA GLN A 141 -42.99 -22.24 8.49
C GLN A 141 -42.68 -21.82 9.93
N ALA A 142 -43.75 -21.50 10.66
CA ALA A 142 -43.71 -21.19 12.08
C ALA A 142 -43.21 -22.41 12.87
N ILE A 143 -41.98 -22.34 13.36
CA ILE A 143 -41.52 -23.23 14.43
C ILE A 143 -42.09 -22.68 15.73
N ALA A 144 -43.15 -23.33 16.21
CA ALA A 144 -43.72 -23.10 17.53
C ALA A 144 -42.70 -23.52 18.60
N CYS A 145 -41.84 -22.57 19.02
CA CYS A 145 -41.05 -22.75 20.23
C CYS A 145 -41.92 -22.45 21.44
N SER A 146 -42.29 -23.55 22.12
CA SER A 146 -42.88 -23.62 23.45
C SER A 146 -42.30 -22.55 24.39
N SER A 147 -43.19 -21.64 24.81
CA SER A 147 -42.96 -20.58 25.77
C SER A 147 -42.69 -21.17 27.16
N ARG A 148 -41.41 -21.37 27.47
CA ARG A 148 -40.96 -21.57 28.86
C ARG A 148 -40.74 -20.18 29.47
N SER A 149 -41.73 -19.71 30.23
CA SER A 149 -41.67 -18.45 30.98
C SER A 149 -40.56 -18.52 32.03
N LEU A 150 -39.38 -18.01 31.67
CA LEU A 150 -38.36 -17.67 32.64
C LEU A 150 -38.58 -16.22 33.05
N THR A 151 -39.12 -16.05 34.26
CA THR A 151 -39.11 -14.80 34.99
C THR A 151 -37.67 -14.34 35.16
N MET A 152 -37.29 -13.28 34.45
CA MET A 152 -35.97 -12.67 34.59
C MET A 152 -35.95 -11.77 35.83
N PRO A 153 -34.89 -11.85 36.65
CA PRO A 153 -34.71 -10.93 37.78
C PRO A 153 -34.44 -9.52 37.26
N SER A 154 -35.20 -8.57 37.80
CA SER A 154 -35.09 -7.14 37.56
C SER A 154 -33.80 -6.57 38.17
N ALA A 155 -32.68 -6.78 37.49
CA ALA A 155 -31.44 -6.08 37.80
C ALA A 155 -31.51 -4.65 37.25
N GLN A 156 -31.53 -3.67 38.16
CA GLN A 156 -31.40 -2.25 37.84
C GLN A 156 -30.01 -1.99 37.23
N ILE A 157 -29.94 -1.88 35.90
CA ILE A 157 -28.73 -1.44 35.20
C ILE A 157 -28.88 0.05 34.93
N ASN A 158 -28.51 0.85 35.93
CA ASN A 158 -28.28 2.27 35.76
C ASN A 158 -26.89 2.46 35.12
N GLY A 159 -26.83 2.93 33.86
CA GLY A 159 -25.64 3.63 33.36
C GLY A 159 -24.98 3.19 32.05
N PHE A 160 -25.49 2.19 31.30
CA PHE A 160 -24.90 1.84 30.01
C PHE A 160 -25.43 2.72 28.87
N ARG A 161 -24.71 3.81 28.59
CA ARG A 161 -24.93 4.66 27.42
C ARG A 161 -24.77 3.84 26.12
N GLY A 162 -25.89 3.50 25.49
CA GLY A 162 -26.11 3.58 24.05
C GLY A 162 -25.19 2.80 23.10
N ILE A 163 -24.81 1.55 23.40
CA ILE A 163 -24.27 0.69 22.34
C ILE A 163 -25.45 0.24 21.47
N SER A 164 -25.59 0.82 20.28
CA SER A 164 -26.65 0.48 19.32
C SER A 164 -26.70 -1.04 19.07
N PHE A 165 -27.89 -1.64 19.14
CA PHE A 165 -28.12 -3.06 18.83
C PHE A 165 -27.48 -3.49 17.50
N ARG A 166 -27.38 -2.57 16.54
CA ARG A 166 -26.71 -2.78 15.25
C ARG A 166 -25.23 -3.13 15.41
N ASN A 167 -24.52 -2.51 16.36
CA ASN A 167 -23.10 -2.79 16.62
C ASN A 167 -22.91 -4.18 17.26
N ILE A 168 -23.87 -4.65 18.06
CA ILE A 168 -23.83 -5.99 18.65
C ILE A 168 -24.01 -7.06 17.56
N LEU A 169 -25.00 -6.88 16.68
CA LEU A 169 -25.25 -7.79 15.56
C LEU A 169 -24.07 -7.84 14.58
N LEU A 170 -23.47 -6.68 14.26
CA LEU A 170 -22.28 -6.62 13.42
C LEU A 170 -21.09 -7.37 14.04
N ARG A 171 -20.87 -7.24 15.36
CA ARG A 171 -19.82 -7.99 16.06
C ARG A 171 -20.06 -9.50 15.98
N GLN A 172 -21.30 -9.95 16.15
CA GLN A 172 -21.66 -11.37 16.02
C GLN A 172 -21.38 -11.88 14.61
N GLN A 173 -21.80 -11.15 13.56
CA GLN A 173 -21.57 -11.55 12.18
C GLN A 173 -20.06 -11.63 11.83
N ILE A 174 -19.27 -10.65 12.28
CA ILE A 174 -17.81 -10.68 12.09
C ILE A 174 -17.18 -11.90 12.77
N THR A 175 -17.62 -12.23 13.99
CA THR A 175 -17.08 -13.40 14.70
C THR A 175 -17.40 -14.71 13.99
N GLN A 176 -18.60 -14.86 13.42
CA GLN A 176 -18.99 -16.03 12.65
C GLN A 176 -18.14 -16.17 11.38
N ASN A 177 -18.00 -15.09 10.61
CA ASN A 177 -17.17 -15.06 9.39
C ASN A 177 -15.70 -15.43 9.69
N TYR A 178 -15.16 -14.92 10.79
CA TYR A 178 -13.79 -15.24 11.21
C TYR A 178 -13.62 -16.73 11.53
N GLN A 179 -14.56 -17.33 12.27
CA GLN A 179 -14.50 -18.77 12.58
C GLN A 179 -14.63 -19.64 11.33
N GLU A 180 -15.47 -19.24 10.37
CA GLU A 180 -15.62 -19.95 9.10
C GLU A 180 -14.32 -19.89 8.27
N LEU A 181 -13.72 -18.70 8.16
CA LEU A 181 -12.44 -18.52 7.45
C LEU A 181 -11.33 -19.37 8.08
N LYS A 182 -11.26 -19.41 9.42
CA LYS A 182 -10.32 -20.25 10.16
C LYS A 182 -10.49 -21.74 9.83
N ARG A 183 -11.73 -22.22 9.72
CA ARG A 183 -12.02 -23.61 9.30
C ARG A 183 -11.59 -23.87 7.85
N ARG A 184 -11.86 -22.96 6.92
CA ARG A 184 -11.45 -23.07 5.50
C ARG A 184 -9.93 -23.13 5.34
N ILE A 185 -9.20 -22.27 6.04
CA ILE A 185 -7.72 -22.28 6.04
C ILE A 185 -7.19 -23.62 6.59
N LYS A 186 -7.75 -24.11 7.70
CA LYS A 186 -7.37 -25.40 8.29
C LYS A 186 -7.59 -26.56 7.31
N MET A 187 -8.73 -26.59 6.61
CA MET A 187 -9.01 -27.61 5.58
C MET A 187 -8.07 -27.54 4.37
N ARG A 188 -7.68 -26.33 3.93
CA ARG A 188 -6.68 -26.19 2.85
C ARG A 188 -5.30 -26.68 3.30
N ALA A 189 -4.90 -26.34 4.53
CA ALA A 189 -3.64 -26.80 5.09
C ALA A 189 -3.57 -28.33 5.21
N THR A 190 -4.66 -29.01 5.59
CA THR A 190 -4.70 -30.47 5.63
C THR A 190 -4.67 -31.08 4.22
N ARG A 191 -5.37 -30.50 3.24
CA ARG A 191 -5.28 -30.95 1.83
C ARG A 191 -3.87 -30.85 1.27
N ILE A 192 -3.16 -29.75 1.52
CA ILE A 192 -1.77 -29.57 1.08
C ILE A 192 -0.82 -30.56 1.77
N LYS A 193 -1.01 -30.82 3.06
CA LYS A 193 -0.22 -31.84 3.78
C LYS A 193 -0.45 -33.23 3.19
N ASN A 194 -1.71 -33.58 2.92
CA ASN A 194 -2.08 -34.88 2.38
C ASN A 194 -1.59 -35.06 0.94
N SER A 195 -1.67 -34.03 0.08
CA SER A 195 -1.16 -34.10 -1.30
C SER A 195 0.37 -34.25 -1.36
N LYS A 196 1.10 -33.65 -0.42
CA LYS A 196 2.55 -33.85 -0.28
C LYS A 196 2.88 -35.27 0.17
N MET A 197 2.12 -35.85 1.10
CA MET A 197 2.31 -37.25 1.51
C MET A 197 2.04 -38.23 0.38
N THR A 198 1.01 -38.03 -0.45
CA THR A 198 0.74 -38.91 -1.60
C THR A 198 1.81 -38.81 -2.69
N SER A 199 2.44 -37.64 -2.87
CA SER A 199 3.58 -37.50 -3.82
C SER A 199 4.88 -38.13 -3.30
N PHE A 200 5.06 -38.25 -1.98
CA PHE A 200 6.30 -38.73 -1.37
C PHE A 200 6.42 -40.27 -1.38
N TYR A 201 5.30 -41.00 -1.46
CA TYR A 201 5.29 -42.46 -1.57
C TYR A 201 5.08 -42.98 -3.01
N GLY A 202 4.97 -42.09 -4.01
CA GLY A 202 4.61 -42.47 -5.39
C GLY A 202 5.63 -42.16 -6.48
N MET A 203 6.80 -41.60 -6.17
CA MET A 203 7.77 -41.20 -7.20
C MET A 203 9.21 -41.55 -6.82
N SER A 204 9.58 -42.81 -7.03
CA SER A 204 10.96 -43.16 -7.39
C SER A 204 11.16 -42.80 -8.86
N ALA A 205 12.12 -41.91 -9.13
CA ALA A 205 12.57 -41.41 -10.43
C ALA A 205 11.71 -40.32 -11.08
N PHE A 206 12.10 -39.05 -10.91
CA PHE A 206 11.99 -38.02 -11.97
C PHE A 206 12.91 -36.82 -11.68
N ASP A 207 13.41 -36.23 -12.77
CA ASP A 207 14.64 -35.45 -12.90
C ASP A 207 14.79 -34.12 -12.12
N ASN A 208 16.06 -33.76 -11.90
CA ASN A 208 16.53 -32.63 -11.08
C ASN A 208 16.33 -31.22 -11.69
N THR A 209 15.57 -31.06 -12.77
CA THR A 209 15.48 -29.81 -13.55
C THR A 209 14.33 -28.87 -13.16
N SER A 210 13.40 -29.25 -12.28
CA SER A 210 12.21 -28.44 -11.94
C SER A 210 12.29 -27.60 -10.66
N LYS A 211 13.42 -27.64 -9.92
CA LYS A 211 13.58 -26.94 -8.62
C LYS A 211 13.58 -25.40 -8.70
N GLY A 212 13.67 -24.81 -9.90
CA GLY A 212 13.73 -23.36 -10.10
C GLY A 212 12.40 -22.61 -9.94
N TYR A 213 11.28 -23.22 -10.36
CA TYR A 213 9.98 -22.53 -10.41
C TYR A 213 9.24 -22.51 -9.08
N PHE A 214 9.44 -23.52 -8.22
CA PHE A 214 8.72 -23.63 -6.95
C PHE A 214 9.15 -22.58 -5.90
N ARG A 215 10.34 -21.98 -6.05
CA ARG A 215 10.81 -20.92 -5.15
C ARG A 215 10.13 -19.57 -5.40
N GLN A 216 9.70 -19.29 -6.62
CA GLN A 216 9.10 -17.98 -6.96
C GLN A 216 7.67 -17.86 -6.43
N GLU A 217 6.88 -18.95 -6.48
CA GLU A 217 5.49 -18.94 -5.99
C GLU A 217 5.39 -18.82 -4.47
N ILE A 218 6.31 -19.44 -3.72
CA ILE A 218 6.33 -19.34 -2.25
C ILE A 218 6.67 -17.91 -1.81
N CYS A 219 7.59 -17.24 -2.50
CA CYS A 219 7.91 -15.84 -2.22
C CYS A 219 6.70 -14.93 -2.48
N ALA A 220 5.99 -15.09 -3.60
CA ALA A 220 4.80 -14.28 -3.88
C ALA A 220 3.70 -14.46 -2.82
N TYR A 221 3.52 -15.69 -2.30
CA TYR A 221 2.52 -15.98 -1.27
C TYR A 221 2.86 -15.36 0.10
N ILE A 222 4.14 -15.40 0.50
CA ILE A 222 4.60 -14.82 1.78
C ILE A 222 4.49 -13.29 1.74
N TYR A 223 4.82 -12.65 0.62
CA TYR A 223 4.66 -11.20 0.48
C TYR A 223 3.17 -10.77 0.44
N GLY A 224 2.30 -11.57 -0.20
CA GLY A 224 0.86 -11.31 -0.22
C GLY A 224 0.21 -11.39 1.17
N MET A 225 0.58 -12.40 1.97
CA MET A 225 0.04 -12.58 3.33
C MET A 225 0.42 -11.43 4.28
N ASN A 226 1.65 -10.90 4.17
CA ASN A 226 2.08 -9.75 4.98
C ASN A 226 1.34 -8.45 4.62
N MET A 227 0.98 -8.28 3.35
CA MET A 227 0.21 -7.11 2.91
C MET A 227 -1.22 -7.14 3.44
N VAL A 228 -1.90 -8.29 3.37
CA VAL A 228 -3.26 -8.45 3.90
C VAL A 228 -3.30 -8.29 5.42
N ALA A 229 -2.32 -8.85 6.14
CA ALA A 229 -2.22 -8.67 7.60
C ALA A 229 -2.03 -7.21 8.00
N SER A 230 -1.24 -6.45 7.23
CA SER A 230 -1.01 -5.02 7.47
C SER A 230 -2.27 -4.19 7.24
N ILE A 231 -3.05 -4.52 6.20
CA ILE A 231 -4.32 -3.84 5.90
C ILE A 231 -5.37 -4.12 6.98
N VAL A 232 -5.50 -5.37 7.44
CA VAL A 232 -6.43 -5.73 8.51
C VAL A 232 -6.05 -5.03 9.82
N LEU A 233 -4.76 -4.99 10.16
CA LEU A 233 -4.29 -4.29 11.36
C LEU A 233 -4.56 -2.78 11.27
N PHE A 234 -4.37 -2.18 10.09
CA PHE A 234 -4.67 -0.77 9.84
C PHE A 234 -6.17 -0.47 9.98
N LEU A 235 -7.05 -1.32 9.44
CA LEU A 235 -8.51 -1.15 9.56
C LEU A 235 -8.98 -1.29 11.01
N VAL A 236 -8.45 -2.28 11.76
CA VAL A 236 -8.76 -2.44 13.19
C VAL A 236 -8.30 -1.23 13.99
N CYS A 237 -7.09 -0.71 13.71
CA CYS A 237 -6.60 0.51 14.36
C CYS A 237 -7.45 1.74 14.01
N CYS A 238 -7.89 1.88 12.77
CA CYS A 238 -8.77 2.99 12.35
C CYS A 238 -10.14 2.93 13.02
N SER A 239 -10.73 1.75 13.22
CA SER A 239 -12.00 1.62 13.92
C SER A 239 -11.88 2.02 15.40
N ILE A 240 -10.78 1.66 16.07
CA ILE A 240 -10.54 2.04 17.47
C ILE A 240 -10.35 3.56 17.61
N PHE A 241 -9.78 4.22 16.60
CA PHE A 241 -9.52 5.67 16.62
C PHE A 241 -10.74 6.54 16.28
N LEU A 242 -11.78 5.98 15.68
CA LEU A 242 -13.03 6.70 15.35
C LEU A 242 -14.08 6.63 16.46
N ASP A 243 -13.92 5.71 17.41
CA ASP A 243 -14.80 5.56 18.58
C ASP A 243 -14.36 6.41 19.80
N PHE A 244 -13.24 7.15 19.69
CA PHE A 244 -12.68 8.07 20.70
C PHE A 244 -12.80 9.53 20.27
#